data_AF-A0A1S8XAL0-F1
#
_entry.id   AF-A0A1S8XAL0-F1
#
_cell.length_a   1.000
_cell.length_b   1.000
_cell.length_c   1.000
_cell.angle_alpha   90.00
_cell.angle_beta   90.00
_cell.angle_gamma   90.00
#
_symmetry.space_group_name_H-M   'P 1'
#
loop_
_entity.id
_entity.type
_entity.pdbx_description
1 polymer ?
#
loop_
_entity_poly.entity_id
_entity_poly.type
_entity_poly.pdbx_seq_one_letter_code
_entity_poly.pdbx_strand_id
1 'polypeptide(L)'
;MELKPPESFRGYLYKWTNYLKGYQKRWFVLQNGFVSYYRNQAEMAHTCRGTVNLANATVTSTGSTTFVISNSSTQTFHLKAINEAEQKRWVSALRSAKSRALALKKHGDDSDAYTEGDDDDEEGKNSTMSADDAIRLVNQTLSKMESQLKDLQHHQETLVRKGDDLQRAVAELENARDPTELTQRFSSVRERATVYKVVSLAMVNSCARFTTLGRSQTQRWRRIFNSQRERCALLEQMIEELAKQLRQLELLVRQNNPQATLTLSVLRPLEEAASLLASAIFFAKLIILELVNW
;
A
#
# COMPACT_ATOMS: atom_id res chain seq x y z
N MET A 1 -32.42 20.62 -14.41
CA MET A 1 -32.81 19.48 -13.54
C MET A 1 -31.78 19.39 -12.43
N GLU A 2 -32.24 19.52 -11.19
CA GLU A 2 -31.39 19.47 -10.00
C GLU A 2 -30.62 18.15 -9.93
N LEU A 3 -29.29 18.22 -9.86
CA LEU A 3 -28.43 17.09 -9.54
C LEU A 3 -28.73 16.68 -8.10
N LYS A 4 -29.58 15.67 -7.93
CA LYS A 4 -29.79 15.00 -6.64
C LYS A 4 -28.40 14.57 -6.13
N PRO A 5 -27.89 15.13 -5.02
CA PRO A 5 -26.55 14.79 -4.56
C PRO A 5 -26.48 13.28 -4.30
N PRO A 6 -25.35 12.62 -4.57
CA PRO A 6 -25.22 11.18 -4.35
C PRO A 6 -25.65 10.87 -2.93
N GLU A 7 -26.62 9.98 -2.75
CA GLU A 7 -27.28 9.71 -1.47
C GLU A 7 -26.26 9.53 -0.35
N SER A 8 -26.03 10.62 0.39
CA SER A 8 -25.12 10.67 1.51
C SER A 8 -25.92 10.30 2.75
N PHE A 9 -25.65 9.13 3.33
CA PHE A 9 -26.31 8.73 4.57
C PHE A 9 -25.46 9.18 5.76
N ARG A 10 -26.02 9.97 6.67
CA ARG A 10 -25.27 10.57 7.77
C ARG A 10 -26.08 10.55 9.05
N GLY A 11 -25.40 10.41 10.18
CA GLY A 11 -26.08 10.34 11.47
C GLY A 11 -25.16 9.94 12.62
N TYR A 12 -25.70 10.00 13.83
CA TYR A 12 -24.96 9.59 15.02
C TYR A 12 -25.04 8.07 15.23
N LEU A 13 -23.89 7.47 15.49
CA LEU A 13 -23.77 6.10 15.98
C LEU A 13 -22.86 6.08 17.22
N TYR A 14 -23.01 5.06 18.04
CA TYR A 14 -22.09 4.80 19.12
C TYR A 14 -20.97 3.88 18.63
N LYS A 15 -19.73 4.34 18.71
CA LYS A 15 -18.53 3.56 18.33
C LYS A 15 -17.80 3.10 19.59
N TRP A 16 -17.45 1.83 19.65
CA TRP A 16 -16.55 1.32 20.68
C TRP A 16 -15.15 1.95 20.55
N THR A 17 -14.61 2.48 21.66
CA THR A 17 -13.27 3.09 21.68
C THR A 17 -12.25 2.24 22.44
N ASN A 18 -12.50 1.90 23.70
CA ASN A 18 -11.63 1.05 24.54
C ASN A 18 -12.39 0.60 25.80
N TYR A 19 -11.83 -0.30 26.60
CA TYR A 19 -12.47 -0.80 27.83
C TYR A 19 -12.73 0.30 28.88
N LEU A 20 -11.92 1.37 28.89
CA LEU A 20 -12.07 2.49 29.83
C LEU A 20 -13.22 3.44 29.46
N LYS A 21 -13.44 3.72 28.17
CA LYS A 21 -14.41 4.72 27.67
C LYS A 21 -15.65 4.08 27.03
N GLY A 22 -15.58 2.80 26.68
CA GLY A 22 -16.67 2.03 26.09
C GLY A 22 -17.18 2.59 24.76
N TYR A 23 -18.50 2.60 24.59
CA TYR A 23 -19.19 3.14 23.42
C TYR A 23 -19.34 4.66 23.51
N GLN A 24 -18.89 5.36 22.47
CA GLN A 24 -18.90 6.83 22.41
C GLN A 24 -19.70 7.30 21.21
N LYS A 25 -20.55 8.31 21.39
CA LYS A 25 -21.32 8.92 20.31
C LYS A 25 -20.38 9.60 19.33
N ARG A 26 -20.50 9.27 18.04
CA ARG A 26 -19.70 9.81 16.94
C ARG A 26 -20.61 10.08 15.75
N TRP A 27 -20.24 11.09 14.97
CA TRP A 27 -20.97 11.43 13.75
C TRP A 27 -20.40 10.63 12.59
N PHE A 28 -21.23 9.85 11.91
CA PHE A 28 -20.84 9.02 10.77
C PHE A 28 -21.42 9.58 9.48
N VAL A 29 -20.64 9.44 8.41
CA VAL A 29 -21.00 9.85 7.05
C VAL A 29 -20.63 8.73 6.09
N LEU A 30 -21.63 8.23 5.37
CA LEU A 30 -21.50 7.34 4.23
C LEU A 30 -21.61 8.16 2.96
N GLN A 31 -20.52 8.21 2.20
CA GLN A 31 -20.45 8.95 0.94
C GLN A 31 -19.42 8.30 0.01
N ASN A 32 -19.75 8.23 -1.29
CA ASN A 32 -18.84 7.77 -2.35
C ASN A 32 -18.19 6.39 -2.10
N GLY A 33 -18.91 5.46 -1.44
CA GLY A 33 -18.37 4.14 -1.12
C GLY A 33 -17.45 4.09 0.10
N PHE A 34 -17.34 5.19 0.86
CA PHE A 34 -16.58 5.29 2.10
C PHE A 34 -17.50 5.58 3.29
N VAL A 35 -17.14 5.04 4.44
CA VAL A 35 -17.75 5.38 5.74
C VAL A 35 -16.71 6.07 6.60
N SER A 36 -16.95 7.33 6.92
CA SER A 36 -16.06 8.16 7.73
C SER A 36 -16.73 8.55 9.03
N TYR A 37 -15.97 8.77 10.10
CA TYR A 37 -16.51 9.25 11.36
C TYR A 37 -15.73 10.43 11.96
N TYR A 38 -16.46 11.23 12.73
CA TYR A 38 -16.03 12.48 13.34
C TYR A 38 -16.44 12.52 14.81
N ARG A 39 -15.81 13.39 15.60
CA ARG A 39 -16.19 13.56 17.01
C ARG A 39 -17.65 14.02 17.13
N ASN A 40 -18.02 15.01 16.33
CA ASN A 40 -19.35 15.58 16.22
C ASN A 40 -19.53 16.14 14.78
N GLN A 41 -20.73 16.61 14.48
CA GLN A 41 -21.07 17.15 13.15
C GLN A 41 -20.33 18.47 12.83
N ALA A 42 -20.06 19.32 13.83
CA ALA A 42 -19.39 20.61 13.63
C ALA A 42 -17.90 20.44 13.27
N GLU A 43 -17.24 19.40 13.80
CA GLU A 43 -15.83 19.08 13.53
C GLU A 43 -15.60 18.42 12.16
N MET A 44 -16.65 18.24 11.33
CA MET A 44 -16.52 17.66 9.99
C MET A 44 -15.57 18.43 9.08
N ALA A 45 -15.52 19.76 9.22
CA ALA A 45 -14.65 20.61 8.41
C ALA A 45 -13.17 20.54 8.80
N HIS A 46 -12.85 19.99 9.97
CA HIS A 46 -11.52 20.15 10.57
C HIS A 46 -10.75 18.83 10.71
N THR A 47 -11.36 17.72 11.14
CA THR A 47 -10.62 16.45 11.31
C THR A 47 -11.49 15.20 11.15
N CYS A 48 -11.23 14.40 10.11
CA CYS A 48 -11.74 13.03 10.02
C CYS A 48 -10.98 12.12 11.01
N ARG A 49 -11.70 11.31 11.80
CA ARG A 49 -11.11 10.42 12.82
C ARG A 49 -10.90 8.99 12.34
N GLY A 50 -11.43 8.64 11.18
CA GLY A 50 -11.20 7.36 10.54
C GLY A 50 -12.22 7.08 9.45
N THR A 51 -11.77 6.34 8.44
CA THR A 51 -12.53 6.05 7.22
C THR A 51 -12.32 4.59 6.82
N VAL A 52 -13.41 3.94 6.39
CA VAL A 52 -13.40 2.58 5.85
C VAL A 52 -13.92 2.59 4.41
N ASN A 53 -13.15 2.00 3.50
CA ASN A 53 -13.60 1.73 2.13
C ASN A 53 -14.53 0.51 2.11
N LEU A 54 -15.79 0.71 1.69
CA LEU A 54 -16.78 -0.35 1.69
C LEU A 54 -16.58 -1.41 0.62
N ALA A 55 -15.86 -1.11 -0.48
CA ALA A 55 -15.59 -2.09 -1.53
C ALA A 55 -14.89 -3.35 -0.97
N ASN A 56 -14.02 -3.15 0.04
CA ASN A 56 -13.23 -4.22 0.65
C ASN A 56 -13.72 -4.61 2.06
N ALA A 57 -14.73 -3.92 2.61
CA ALA A 57 -15.21 -4.14 3.98
C ALA A 57 -16.36 -5.15 4.06
N THR A 58 -16.42 -5.93 5.14
CA THR A 58 -17.55 -6.77 5.52
C THR A 58 -18.44 -6.02 6.52
N VAL A 59 -19.77 -6.14 6.36
CA VAL A 59 -20.77 -5.50 7.23
C VAL A 59 -21.64 -6.58 7.85
N THR A 60 -21.39 -6.87 9.12
CA THR A 60 -22.01 -7.99 9.85
C THR A 60 -22.89 -7.45 10.98
N SER A 61 -24.15 -7.87 11.02
CA SER A 61 -25.04 -7.58 12.14
C SER A 61 -24.70 -8.53 13.29
N THR A 62 -24.42 -7.99 14.48
CA THR A 62 -24.01 -8.78 15.65
C THR A 62 -25.06 -8.80 16.77
N GLY A 63 -26.18 -8.09 16.59
CA GLY A 63 -27.29 -8.02 17.54
C GLY A 63 -28.41 -7.10 17.04
N SER A 64 -29.43 -6.87 17.87
CA SER A 64 -30.61 -6.06 17.51
C SER A 64 -30.27 -4.58 17.26
N THR A 65 -29.25 -4.06 17.95
CA THR A 65 -28.79 -2.66 17.78
C THR A 65 -27.31 -2.56 17.42
N THR A 66 -26.58 -3.68 17.36
CA THR A 66 -25.13 -3.71 17.14
C THR A 66 -24.77 -4.32 15.81
N PHE A 67 -23.70 -3.80 15.22
CA PHE A 67 -23.13 -4.28 13.97
C PHE A 67 -21.65 -3.92 13.88
N VAL A 68 -20.94 -4.63 13.04
CA VAL A 68 -19.51 -4.47 12.82
C VAL A 68 -19.24 -4.19 11.36
N ILE A 69 -18.40 -3.19 11.10
CA ILE A 69 -17.81 -2.93 9.80
C ILE A 69 -16.33 -3.27 9.91
N SER A 70 -15.85 -4.25 9.16
CA SER A 70 -14.43 -4.65 9.18
C SER A 70 -13.85 -4.72 7.79
N ASN A 71 -12.70 -4.08 7.59
CA ASN A 71 -11.92 -4.23 6.36
C ASN A 71 -10.81 -5.27 6.58
N SER A 72 -11.22 -6.55 6.59
CA SER A 72 -10.48 -7.83 6.61
C SER A 72 -9.14 -8.00 7.37
N SER A 73 -8.60 -6.94 7.99
CA SER A 73 -7.35 -6.92 8.77
C SER A 73 -6.95 -5.52 9.29
N THR A 74 -7.42 -4.41 8.69
CA THR A 74 -6.86 -3.06 8.95
C THR A 74 -7.67 -2.17 9.89
N GLN A 75 -9.00 -2.20 9.78
CA GLN A 75 -9.90 -1.37 10.59
C GLN A 75 -11.19 -2.11 10.88
N THR A 76 -11.57 -2.14 12.16
CA THR A 76 -12.83 -2.72 12.63
C THR A 76 -13.57 -1.71 13.47
N PHE A 77 -14.76 -1.33 13.00
CA PHE A 77 -15.68 -0.46 13.72
C PHE A 77 -16.78 -1.32 14.35
N HIS A 78 -16.73 -1.44 15.67
CA HIS A 78 -17.85 -1.97 16.45
C HIS A 78 -18.82 -0.82 16.74
N LEU A 79 -20.03 -0.95 16.19
CA LEU A 79 -21.01 0.12 16.15
C LEU A 79 -22.31 -0.32 16.82
N LYS A 80 -22.96 0.64 17.47
CA LYS A 80 -24.29 0.48 18.06
C LYS A 80 -25.18 1.64 17.62
N ALA A 81 -26.33 1.32 17.05
CA ALA A 81 -27.37 2.28 16.72
C ALA A 81 -28.25 2.56 17.94
N ILE A 82 -29.04 3.64 17.87
CA ILE A 82 -29.95 4.02 18.96
C ILE A 82 -31.10 3.03 19.15
N ASN A 83 -31.55 2.39 18.07
CA ASN A 83 -32.59 1.37 18.08
C ASN A 83 -32.41 0.41 16.88
N GLU A 84 -33.23 -0.64 16.82
CA GLU A 84 -33.16 -1.66 15.77
C GLU A 84 -33.52 -1.10 14.39
N ALA A 85 -34.46 -0.17 14.31
CA ALA A 85 -34.85 0.45 13.04
C ALA A 85 -33.67 1.22 12.41
N GLU A 86 -32.94 1.99 13.22
CA GLU A 86 -31.74 2.72 12.79
C GLU A 86 -30.59 1.77 12.46
N GLN A 87 -30.42 0.67 13.22
CA GLN A 87 -29.44 -0.36 12.86
C GLN A 87 -29.72 -0.93 11.47
N LYS A 88 -30.97 -1.30 11.20
CA LYS A 88 -31.41 -1.85 9.90
C LYS A 88 -31.18 -0.84 8.77
N ARG A 89 -31.51 0.43 8.99
CA ARG A 89 -31.27 1.53 8.03
C ARG A 89 -29.79 1.68 7.69
N TRP A 90 -28.93 1.77 8.72
CA TRP A 90 -27.48 1.88 8.52
C TRP A 90 -26.93 0.66 7.77
N VAL A 91 -27.23 -0.54 8.23
CA VAL A 91 -26.73 -1.78 7.61
C VAL A 91 -27.19 -1.91 6.15
N SER A 92 -28.45 -1.56 5.86
CA SER A 92 -28.97 -1.54 4.49
C SER A 92 -28.22 -0.54 3.61
N ALA A 93 -28.09 0.72 4.06
CA ALA A 93 -27.39 1.76 3.31
C ALA A 93 -25.92 1.38 3.02
N LEU A 94 -25.23 0.80 4.00
CA LEU A 94 -23.85 0.34 3.88
C LEU A 94 -23.70 -0.79 2.85
N ARG A 95 -24.59 -1.79 2.88
CA ARG A 95 -24.57 -2.90 1.91
C ARG A 95 -24.88 -2.43 0.50
N SER A 96 -25.87 -1.55 0.35
CA SER A 96 -26.21 -0.94 -0.94
C SER A 96 -25.06 -0.10 -1.49
N ALA A 97 -24.38 0.68 -0.66
CA ALA A 97 -23.20 1.45 -1.08
C ALA A 97 -22.01 0.54 -1.45
N LYS A 98 -21.78 -0.56 -0.72
CA LYS A 98 -20.77 -1.57 -1.09
C LYS A 98 -21.05 -2.18 -2.46
N SER A 99 -22.28 -2.61 -2.71
CA SER A 99 -22.68 -3.20 -3.99
C SER A 99 -22.44 -2.25 -5.15
N ARG A 100 -22.81 -0.97 -5.00
CA ARG A 100 -22.55 0.08 -6.01
C ARG A 100 -21.06 0.32 -6.25
N ALA A 101 -20.25 0.38 -5.19
CA ALA A 101 -18.80 0.57 -5.31
C ALA A 101 -18.12 -0.59 -6.06
N LEU A 102 -18.63 -1.81 -5.92
CA LEU A 102 -18.15 -2.97 -6.67
C LEU A 102 -18.62 -2.97 -8.13
N ALA A 103 -19.84 -2.50 -8.41
CA ALA A 103 -20.37 -2.40 -9.77
C ALA A 103 -19.61 -1.36 -10.62
N LEU A 104 -19.26 -0.21 -10.04
CA LEU A 104 -18.45 0.82 -10.71
C LEU A 104 -17.02 0.35 -11.03
N LYS A 105 -16.44 -0.53 -10.20
CA LYS A 105 -15.15 -1.17 -10.50
C LYS A 105 -15.19 -2.13 -11.69
N LYS A 106 -16.37 -2.66 -12.04
CA LYS A 106 -16.54 -3.68 -13.08
C LYS A 106 -16.86 -3.09 -14.46
N HIS A 107 -17.15 -1.79 -14.54
CA HIS A 107 -17.60 -1.11 -15.78
C HIS A 107 -16.54 -0.18 -16.40
N GLY A 108 -15.30 -0.20 -15.88
CA GLY A 108 -14.17 0.61 -16.38
C GLY A 108 -13.17 -0.16 -17.25
N ASP A 109 -13.58 -1.30 -17.81
CA ASP A 109 -12.75 -2.17 -18.66
C ASP A 109 -13.32 -2.20 -20.09
N ASP A 110 -13.47 -1.02 -20.70
CA ASP A 110 -13.56 -0.85 -22.17
C ASP A 110 -13.49 0.65 -22.51
N SER A 111 -12.27 1.19 -22.66
CA SER A 111 -11.99 2.46 -23.35
C SER A 111 -10.49 2.76 -23.27
N ASP A 112 -9.77 2.36 -24.32
CA ASP A 112 -8.44 2.88 -24.66
C ASP A 112 -8.50 4.41 -24.82
N ALA A 113 -7.93 5.16 -23.88
CA ALA A 113 -7.56 6.56 -24.10
C ALA A 113 -6.41 6.94 -23.15
N TYR A 114 -5.26 7.20 -23.76
CA TYR A 114 -4.09 7.83 -23.15
C TYR A 114 -4.49 9.09 -22.36
N THR A 115 -4.16 9.15 -21.08
CA THR A 115 -3.91 10.43 -20.40
C THR A 115 -2.82 10.17 -19.36
N GLU A 116 -1.59 10.52 -19.73
CA GLU A 116 -0.59 10.92 -18.74
C GLU A 116 -1.16 12.11 -17.96
N GLY A 117 -1.27 11.93 -16.64
CA GLY A 117 -1.63 12.97 -15.70
C GLY A 117 -0.70 12.82 -14.50
N ASP A 118 0.37 13.59 -14.53
CA ASP A 118 1.11 14.09 -13.37
C ASP A 118 0.16 14.87 -12.45
N ASP A 119 0.59 15.11 -11.21
CA ASP A 119 -0.01 16.00 -10.19
C ASP A 119 -1.25 15.40 -9.45
N ASP A 120 -1.42 15.41 -8.12
CA ASP A 120 -0.86 16.23 -7.04
C ASP A 120 -0.89 15.46 -5.69
N ASP A 121 0.11 15.73 -4.86
CA ASP A 121 0.05 15.93 -3.40
C ASP A 121 -1.17 15.40 -2.60
N GLU A 122 -1.03 14.23 -1.96
CA GLU A 122 -1.70 13.95 -0.67
C GLU A 122 -0.61 13.82 0.40
N GLU A 123 -0.09 15.00 0.77
CA GLU A 123 0.71 15.22 1.95
C GLU A 123 -0.16 14.97 3.20
N GLY A 124 0.34 14.15 4.12
CA GLY A 124 -0.15 14.11 5.51
C GLY A 124 -1.33 13.20 5.79
N LYS A 125 -1.11 11.88 5.84
CA LYS A 125 -1.81 10.96 6.77
C LYS A 125 -0.95 9.73 7.03
N ASN A 126 -0.35 9.65 8.21
CA ASN A 126 0.17 8.42 8.81
C ASN A 126 -0.98 7.41 9.04
N SER A 127 -1.52 6.83 7.97
CA SER A 127 -2.11 5.50 8.04
C SER A 127 -0.94 4.54 7.95
N THR A 128 -0.41 4.12 9.10
CA THR A 128 0.61 3.08 9.17
C THR A 128 0.03 1.84 8.48
N MET A 129 0.45 1.60 7.24
CA MET A 129 0.15 0.37 6.51
C MET A 129 0.56 -0.79 7.43
N SER A 130 -0.34 -1.76 7.63
CA SER A 130 -0.02 -2.95 8.42
C SER A 130 1.22 -3.61 7.84
N ALA A 131 2.10 -4.14 8.69
CA ALA A 131 3.29 -4.86 8.23
C ALA A 131 2.93 -5.97 7.23
N ASP A 132 1.80 -6.66 7.46
CA ASP A 132 1.29 -7.69 6.54
C ASP A 132 0.86 -7.12 5.19
N ASP A 133 0.22 -5.95 5.15
CA ASP A 133 -0.17 -5.33 3.88
C ASP A 133 1.05 -4.81 3.12
N ALA A 134 2.07 -4.33 3.83
CA ALA A 134 3.36 -3.95 3.27
C ALA A 134 4.07 -5.16 2.63
N ILE A 135 4.14 -6.27 3.36
CA ILE A 135 4.74 -7.53 2.89
C ILE A 135 3.99 -8.05 1.66
N ARG A 136 2.65 -8.06 1.69
CA ARG A 136 1.84 -8.50 0.54
C ARG A 136 2.09 -7.65 -0.71
N LEU A 137 2.17 -6.34 -0.55
CA LEU A 137 2.41 -5.40 -1.64
C LEU A 137 3.82 -5.56 -2.24
N VAL A 138 4.83 -5.76 -1.38
CA VAL A 138 6.21 -6.05 -1.81
C VAL A 138 6.24 -7.37 -2.56
N ASN A 139 5.64 -8.44 -2.03
CA ASN A 139 5.60 -9.74 -2.69
C ASN A 139 4.88 -9.68 -4.05
N GLN A 140 3.75 -8.97 -4.14
CA GLN A 140 3.05 -8.76 -5.41
C GLN A 140 3.93 -8.04 -6.44
N THR A 141 4.70 -7.05 -5.99
CA THR A 141 5.62 -6.28 -6.85
C THR A 141 6.78 -7.17 -7.32
N LEU A 142 7.36 -7.97 -6.43
CA LEU A 142 8.41 -8.93 -6.76
C LEU A 142 7.93 -9.96 -7.77
N SER A 143 6.74 -10.54 -7.58
CA SER A 143 6.16 -11.47 -8.56
C SER A 143 5.97 -10.83 -9.94
N LYS A 144 5.59 -9.55 -9.99
CA LYS A 144 5.46 -8.81 -11.25
C LYS A 144 6.82 -8.59 -11.92
N MET A 145 7.84 -8.19 -11.15
CA MET A 145 9.22 -8.06 -11.67
C MET A 145 9.75 -9.40 -12.19
N GLU A 146 9.49 -10.49 -11.47
CA GLU A 146 9.92 -11.84 -11.86
C GLU A 146 9.27 -12.29 -13.17
N SER A 147 7.97 -12.01 -13.35
CA SER A 147 7.28 -12.28 -14.62
C SER A 147 7.90 -11.49 -15.77
N GLN A 148 8.17 -10.19 -15.57
CA GLN A 148 8.78 -9.36 -16.60
C GLN A 148 10.22 -9.79 -16.94
N LEU A 149 10.99 -10.27 -15.95
CA LEU A 149 12.32 -10.83 -16.18
C LEU A 149 12.26 -12.08 -17.04
N LYS A 150 11.29 -12.99 -16.78
CA LYS A 150 11.06 -14.18 -17.62
C LYS A 150 10.71 -13.80 -19.05
N ASP A 151 9.83 -12.81 -19.23
CA ASP A 151 9.50 -12.29 -20.56
C ASP A 151 10.76 -11.72 -21.24
N LEU A 152 11.56 -10.92 -20.54
CA LEU A 152 12.78 -10.32 -21.08
C LEU A 152 13.80 -11.38 -21.53
N GLN A 153 13.98 -12.43 -20.73
CA GLN A 153 14.82 -13.58 -21.06
C GLN A 153 14.32 -14.28 -22.33
N HIS A 154 13.01 -14.51 -22.44
CA HIS A 154 12.43 -15.12 -23.64
C HIS A 154 12.65 -14.26 -24.90
N HIS A 155 12.48 -12.94 -24.79
CA HIS A 155 12.74 -12.01 -25.90
C HIS A 155 14.23 -12.01 -26.28
N GLN A 156 15.13 -12.02 -25.30
CA GLN A 156 16.58 -12.12 -25.53
C GLN A 156 16.96 -13.41 -26.28
N GLU A 157 16.48 -14.57 -25.84
CA GLU A 157 16.75 -15.86 -26.50
C GLU A 157 16.18 -15.91 -27.92
N THR A 158 15.02 -15.31 -28.13
CA THR A 158 14.38 -15.25 -29.45
C THR A 158 15.14 -14.30 -30.38
N LEU A 159 15.61 -13.16 -29.85
CA LEU A 159 16.42 -12.20 -30.58
C LEU A 159 17.74 -12.82 -31.04
N VAL A 160 18.43 -13.57 -30.17
CA VAL A 160 19.67 -14.28 -30.51
C VAL A 160 19.40 -15.28 -31.63
N ARG A 161 18.40 -16.17 -31.48
CA ARG A 161 18.04 -17.16 -32.51
C ARG A 161 17.72 -16.51 -33.87
N LYS A 162 16.98 -15.39 -33.87
CA LYS A 162 16.65 -14.66 -35.10
C LYS A 162 17.84 -13.88 -35.68
N GLY A 163 18.79 -13.47 -34.85
CA GLY A 163 20.08 -12.94 -35.30
C GLY A 163 20.88 -14.00 -36.05
N ASP A 164 20.98 -15.21 -35.48
CA ASP A 164 21.68 -16.33 -36.11
C ASP A 164 21.02 -16.75 -37.43
N ASP A 165 19.69 -16.80 -37.49
CA ASP A 165 18.93 -17.10 -38.71
C ASP A 165 19.20 -16.07 -39.82
N LEU A 166 19.23 -14.78 -39.47
CA LEU A 166 19.54 -13.71 -40.40
C LEU A 166 20.99 -13.79 -40.90
N GLN A 167 21.94 -14.03 -39.99
CA GLN A 167 23.36 -14.17 -40.34
C GLN A 167 23.59 -15.35 -41.28
N ARG A 168 22.91 -16.48 -41.04
CA ARG A 168 22.98 -17.65 -41.93
C ARG A 168 22.45 -17.35 -43.33
N ALA A 169 21.34 -16.59 -43.43
CA ALA A 169 20.78 -16.19 -44.72
C ALA A 169 21.67 -15.20 -45.49
N VAL A 170 22.38 -14.32 -44.78
CA VAL A 170 23.37 -13.43 -45.39
C VAL A 170 24.54 -14.25 -45.94
N ALA A 171 25.06 -15.21 -45.17
CA ALA A 171 26.12 -16.11 -45.64
C ALA A 171 25.66 -16.94 -46.85
N GLU A 172 24.40 -17.39 -46.88
CA GLU A 172 23.83 -18.01 -48.07
C GLU A 172 23.82 -17.02 -49.25
N LEU A 173 23.37 -15.78 -49.09
CA LEU A 173 23.38 -14.79 -50.18
C LEU A 173 24.77 -14.57 -50.78
N GLU A 174 25.80 -14.49 -49.95
CA GLU A 174 27.21 -14.32 -50.38
C GLU A 174 27.72 -15.48 -51.26
N ASN A 175 27.15 -16.68 -51.08
CA ASN A 175 27.51 -17.88 -51.83
C ASN A 175 26.68 -18.07 -53.13
N ALA A 176 25.88 -17.10 -53.54
CA ALA A 176 25.04 -17.21 -54.74
C ALA A 176 25.90 -17.09 -56.01
N ARG A 177 25.66 -17.97 -57.00
CA ARG A 177 26.49 -18.05 -58.22
C ARG A 177 25.80 -17.50 -59.46
N ASP A 178 24.47 -17.41 -59.46
CA ASP A 178 23.70 -16.93 -60.59
C ASP A 178 22.69 -15.82 -60.20
N PRO A 179 22.21 -15.01 -61.17
CA PRO A 179 21.31 -13.88 -60.90
C PRO A 179 19.95 -14.27 -60.31
N THR A 180 19.46 -15.48 -60.61
CA THR A 180 18.15 -15.96 -60.13
C THR A 180 18.24 -16.34 -58.66
N GLU A 181 19.31 -17.06 -58.30
CA GLU A 181 19.66 -17.44 -56.94
C GLU A 181 19.95 -16.21 -56.07
N LEU A 182 20.67 -15.21 -56.60
CA LEU A 182 20.87 -13.91 -55.96
C LEU A 182 19.53 -13.25 -55.59
N THR A 183 18.59 -13.20 -56.53
CA THR A 183 17.28 -12.56 -56.32
C THR A 183 16.46 -13.30 -55.27
N GLN A 184 16.46 -14.64 -55.30
CA GLN A 184 15.76 -15.47 -54.32
C GLN A 184 16.35 -15.32 -52.92
N ARG A 185 17.67 -15.43 -52.78
CA ARG A 185 18.36 -15.30 -51.50
C ARG A 185 18.23 -13.89 -50.93
N PHE A 186 18.24 -12.85 -51.78
CA PHE A 186 17.99 -11.47 -51.36
C PHE A 186 16.58 -11.31 -50.75
N SER A 187 15.54 -11.89 -51.35
CA SER A 187 14.20 -11.88 -50.75
C SER A 187 14.18 -12.61 -49.40
N SER A 188 14.90 -13.72 -49.30
CA SER A 188 15.00 -14.52 -48.07
C SER A 188 15.72 -13.78 -46.93
N VAL A 189 16.78 -13.03 -47.25
CA VAL A 189 17.47 -12.12 -46.30
C VAL A 189 16.51 -11.01 -45.86
N ARG A 190 15.79 -10.39 -46.81
CA ARG A 190 14.83 -9.33 -46.52
C ARG A 190 13.74 -9.79 -45.56
N GLU A 191 13.16 -10.97 -45.77
CA GLU A 191 12.16 -11.56 -44.86
C GLU A 191 12.72 -11.77 -43.46
N ARG A 192 13.89 -12.40 -43.32
CA ARG A 192 14.51 -12.61 -42.00
C ARG A 192 14.91 -11.30 -41.32
N ALA A 193 15.34 -10.29 -42.08
CA ALA A 193 15.63 -8.96 -41.55
C ALA A 193 14.36 -8.29 -41.00
N THR A 194 13.21 -8.44 -41.67
CA THR A 194 11.93 -7.94 -41.12
C THR A 194 11.53 -8.65 -39.84
N VAL A 195 11.69 -9.97 -39.76
CA VAL A 195 11.42 -10.75 -38.53
C VAL A 195 12.34 -10.31 -37.40
N TYR A 196 13.65 -10.17 -37.66
CA TYR A 196 14.62 -9.69 -36.68
C TYR A 196 14.27 -8.28 -36.17
N LYS A 197 13.83 -7.39 -37.06
CA LYS A 197 13.36 -6.04 -36.70
C LYS A 197 12.14 -6.08 -35.78
N VAL A 198 11.17 -6.96 -36.04
CA VAL A 198 9.98 -7.11 -35.18
C VAL A 198 10.38 -7.64 -33.80
N VAL A 199 11.24 -8.66 -33.73
CA VAL A 199 11.69 -9.25 -32.46
C VAL A 199 12.55 -8.28 -31.65
N SER A 200 13.45 -7.54 -32.29
CA SER A 200 14.26 -6.51 -31.61
C SER A 200 13.39 -5.37 -31.05
N LEU A 201 12.35 -4.94 -31.77
CA LEU A 201 11.40 -3.95 -31.25
C LEU A 201 10.62 -4.51 -30.04
N ALA A 202 10.21 -5.78 -30.08
CA ALA A 202 9.58 -6.42 -28.92
C ALA A 202 10.52 -6.47 -27.70
N MET A 203 11.81 -6.76 -27.90
CA MET A 203 12.82 -6.71 -26.83
C MET A 203 12.97 -5.30 -26.26
N VAL A 204 13.08 -4.27 -27.11
CA VAL A 204 13.18 -2.86 -26.67
C VAL A 204 11.95 -2.45 -25.86
N ASN A 205 10.75 -2.80 -26.31
CA ASN A 205 9.52 -2.51 -25.58
C ASN A 205 9.47 -3.22 -24.22
N SER A 206 9.91 -4.48 -24.15
CA SER A 206 10.00 -5.23 -22.90
C SER A 206 11.04 -4.62 -21.94
N CYS A 207 12.21 -4.20 -22.44
CA CYS A 207 13.21 -3.44 -21.67
C CYS A 207 12.60 -2.15 -21.10
N ALA A 208 11.91 -1.35 -21.93
CA ALA A 208 11.31 -0.09 -21.51
C ALA A 208 10.27 -0.28 -20.40
N ARG A 209 9.42 -1.30 -20.53
CA ARG A 209 8.43 -1.67 -19.48
C ARG A 209 9.12 -2.05 -18.17
N PHE A 210 10.19 -2.86 -18.24
CA PHE A 210 10.94 -3.28 -17.06
C PHE A 210 11.64 -2.09 -16.39
N THR A 211 12.30 -1.21 -17.15
CA THR A 211 12.93 0.01 -16.62
C THR A 211 11.92 0.95 -15.96
N THR A 212 10.75 1.12 -16.57
CA THR A 212 9.68 1.95 -16.01
C THR A 212 9.15 1.36 -14.70
N LEU A 213 8.92 0.04 -14.66
CA LEU A 213 8.54 -0.64 -13.42
C LEU A 213 9.62 -0.46 -12.35
N GLY A 214 10.89 -0.73 -12.68
CA GLY A 214 12.03 -0.55 -11.77
C GLY A 214 12.07 0.85 -11.17
N ARG A 215 12.05 1.91 -12.00
CA ARG A 215 12.06 3.30 -11.53
C ARG A 215 10.91 3.62 -10.58
N SER A 216 9.68 3.20 -10.93
CA SER A 216 8.50 3.44 -10.11
C SER A 216 8.62 2.79 -8.72
N GLN A 217 9.13 1.56 -8.66
CA GLN A 217 9.26 0.81 -7.41
C GLN A 217 10.44 1.32 -6.57
N THR A 218 11.57 1.65 -7.19
CA THR A 218 12.71 2.26 -6.49
C THR A 218 12.30 3.58 -5.83
N GLN A 219 11.56 4.44 -6.54
CA GLN A 219 11.10 5.71 -5.96
C GLN A 219 10.12 5.48 -4.81
N ARG A 220 9.21 4.51 -4.96
CA ARG A 220 8.26 4.12 -3.91
C ARG A 220 8.98 3.59 -2.66
N TRP A 221 9.90 2.64 -2.83
CA TRP A 221 10.68 2.07 -1.74
C TRP A 221 11.52 3.14 -1.05
N ARG A 222 12.15 4.05 -1.81
CA ARG A 222 12.88 5.19 -1.26
C ARG A 222 12.00 6.04 -0.33
N ARG A 223 10.76 6.35 -0.74
CA ARG A 223 9.79 7.07 0.12
C ARG A 223 9.45 6.28 1.38
N ILE A 224 9.17 4.98 1.26
CA ILE A 224 8.84 4.11 2.39
C ILE A 224 9.99 4.02 3.39
N PHE A 225 11.22 3.78 2.90
CA PHE A 225 12.41 3.68 3.75
C PHE A 225 12.74 5.01 4.43
N ASN A 226 12.63 6.14 3.73
CA ASN A 226 12.82 7.46 4.32
C ASN A 226 11.78 7.73 5.42
N SER A 227 10.50 7.44 5.16
CA SER A 227 9.44 7.60 6.16
C SER A 227 9.67 6.71 7.39
N GLN A 228 10.10 5.45 7.20
CA GLN A 228 10.44 4.58 8.34
C GLN A 228 11.67 5.08 9.09
N ARG A 229 12.70 5.56 8.39
CA ARG A 229 13.89 6.16 9.00
C ARG A 229 13.53 7.37 9.87
N GLU A 230 12.70 8.27 9.36
CA GLU A 230 12.18 9.44 10.10
C GLU A 230 11.36 9.01 11.31
N ARG A 231 10.45 8.02 11.15
CA ARG A 231 9.65 7.49 12.25
C ARG A 231 10.51 6.87 13.35
N CYS A 232 11.54 6.10 13.00
CA CYS A 232 12.48 5.54 13.96
C CYS A 232 13.25 6.64 14.70
N ALA A 233 13.72 7.68 13.99
CA ALA A 233 14.41 8.81 14.61
C ALA A 233 13.50 9.56 15.61
N LEU A 234 12.22 9.76 15.28
CA LEU A 234 11.24 10.36 16.19
C LEU A 234 10.98 9.50 17.43
N LEU A 235 10.86 8.17 17.26
CA LEU A 235 10.69 7.25 18.38
C LEU A 235 11.91 7.25 19.31
N GLU A 236 13.12 7.31 18.74
CA GLU A 236 14.36 7.43 19.50
C GLU A 236 14.38 8.70 20.35
N GLN A 237 14.03 9.85 19.77
CA GLN A 237 13.93 11.12 20.50
C GLN A 237 12.88 11.05 21.63
N MET A 238 11.73 10.44 21.38
CA MET A 238 10.67 10.30 22.38
C MET A 238 11.08 9.38 23.54
N ILE A 239 11.79 8.29 23.26
CA ILE A 239 12.34 7.38 24.29
C ILE A 239 13.37 8.13 25.14
N GLU A 240 14.25 8.91 24.52
CA GLU A 240 15.24 9.70 25.24
C GLU A 240 14.60 10.73 26.18
N GLU A 241 13.55 11.43 25.71
CA GLU A 241 12.82 12.41 26.51
C GLU A 241 12.09 11.76 27.70
N LEU A 242 11.43 10.61 27.47
CA LEU A 242 10.79 9.83 28.53
C LEU A 242 11.82 9.35 29.57
N ALA A 243 13.00 8.93 29.14
CA ALA A 243 14.09 8.54 30.05
C ALA A 243 14.57 9.71 30.91
N LYS A 244 14.67 10.92 30.35
CA LYS A 244 14.99 12.15 31.10
C LYS A 244 13.91 12.47 32.14
N GLN A 245 12.65 12.37 31.77
CA GLN A 245 11.51 12.60 32.67
C GLN A 245 11.47 11.59 33.82
N LEU A 246 11.69 10.30 33.55
CA LEU A 246 11.77 9.26 34.59
C LEU A 246 12.91 9.56 35.57
N ARG A 247 14.09 9.92 35.08
CA ARG A 247 15.24 10.27 35.93
C ARG A 247 14.95 11.49 36.81
N GLN A 248 14.26 12.50 36.28
CA GLN A 248 13.84 13.67 37.08
C GLN A 248 12.84 13.28 38.17
N LEU A 249 11.85 12.45 37.86
CA LEU A 249 10.87 11.97 38.84
C LEU A 249 11.54 11.11 39.93
N GLU A 250 12.47 10.24 39.58
CA GLU A 250 13.27 9.48 40.55
C GLU A 250 14.04 10.38 41.51
N LEU A 251 14.66 11.46 41.00
CA LEU A 251 15.35 12.44 41.83
C LEU A 251 14.40 13.16 42.79
N LEU A 252 13.21 13.58 42.30
CA LEU A 252 12.20 14.22 43.14
C LEU A 252 11.64 13.30 44.22
N VAL A 253 11.41 12.02 43.91
CA VAL A 253 10.98 11.01 44.89
C VAL A 253 12.04 10.79 45.96
N ARG A 254 13.32 10.68 45.56
CA ARG A 254 14.44 10.55 46.51
C ARG A 254 14.61 11.77 47.42
N GLN A 255 14.40 12.97 46.88
CA GLN A 255 14.47 14.21 47.67
C GLN A 255 13.31 14.35 48.67
N ASN A 256 12.08 13.99 48.26
CA ASN A 256 10.89 14.17 49.08
C ASN A 256 10.59 12.99 50.04
N ASN A 257 11.21 11.82 49.83
CA ASN A 257 11.00 10.66 50.68
C ASN A 257 12.29 9.81 50.83
N PRO A 258 13.25 10.24 51.66
CA PRO A 258 14.56 9.60 51.79
C PRO A 258 14.52 8.18 52.41
N GLN A 259 13.36 7.76 52.94
CA GLN A 259 13.11 6.42 53.50
C GLN A 259 12.39 5.48 52.52
N ALA A 260 12.00 5.95 51.33
CA ALA A 260 11.38 5.13 50.29
C ALA A 260 12.43 4.26 49.56
N THR A 261 13.08 3.34 50.27
CA THR A 261 14.02 2.36 49.70
C THR A 261 13.30 1.15 49.08
N LEU A 262 11.98 1.19 48.91
CA LEU A 262 11.19 0.08 48.34
C LEU A 262 10.34 0.71 47.22
N THR A 263 10.51 0.44 45.92
CA THR A 263 10.70 -0.86 45.26
C THR A 263 11.32 -0.71 43.86
N LEU A 264 12.66 -0.66 43.76
CA LEU A 264 13.37 -0.76 42.46
C LEU A 264 13.17 -2.12 41.76
N SER A 265 12.56 -3.10 42.43
CA SER A 265 12.11 -4.36 41.84
C SER A 265 10.92 -4.23 40.88
N VAL A 266 10.11 -3.17 40.98
CA VAL A 266 8.93 -2.96 40.12
C VAL A 266 9.31 -2.28 38.79
N LEU A 267 10.46 -1.61 38.72
CA LEU A 267 10.99 -0.97 37.51
C LEU A 267 11.93 -1.87 36.69
N ARG A 268 12.43 -2.97 37.28
CA ARG A 268 13.28 -3.95 36.58
C ARG A 268 12.66 -4.48 35.28
N PRO A 269 11.35 -4.78 35.21
CA PRO A 269 10.69 -5.16 33.96
C PRO A 269 10.63 -4.03 32.91
N LEU A 270 10.63 -2.76 33.35
CA LEU A 270 10.64 -1.59 32.46
C LEU A 270 12.06 -1.32 31.91
N GLU A 271 13.10 -1.52 32.72
CA GLU A 271 14.49 -1.49 32.24
C GLU A 271 14.80 -2.65 31.28
N GLU A 272 14.33 -3.86 31.59
CA GLU A 272 14.44 -5.00 30.69
C GLU A 272 13.67 -4.77 29.37
N ALA A 273 12.45 -4.23 29.44
CA ALA A 273 11.68 -3.85 28.26
C ALA A 273 12.36 -2.74 27.44
N ALA A 274 12.97 -1.74 28.09
CA ALA A 274 13.72 -0.69 27.43
C ALA A 274 15.00 -1.23 26.76
N SER A 275 15.70 -2.16 27.41
CA SER A 275 16.88 -2.85 26.86
C SER A 275 16.53 -3.73 25.65
N LEU A 276 15.40 -4.45 25.72
CA LEU A 276 14.87 -5.22 24.59
C LEU A 276 14.44 -4.33 23.43
N LEU A 277 13.80 -3.19 23.71
CA LEU A 277 13.45 -2.20 22.68
C LEU A 277 14.69 -1.59 22.05
N ALA A 278 15.70 -1.21 22.83
CA ALA A 278 16.96 -0.69 22.33
C ALA A 278 17.70 -1.71 21.46
N SER A 279 17.72 -2.99 21.88
CA SER A 279 18.28 -4.09 21.09
C SER A 279 17.52 -4.31 19.79
N ALA A 280 16.18 -4.31 19.83
CA ALA A 280 15.34 -4.43 18.64
C ALA A 280 15.53 -3.27 17.65
N ILE A 281 15.68 -2.04 18.15
CA ILE A 281 15.99 -0.85 17.34
C ILE A 281 17.39 -0.98 16.72
N PHE A 282 18.39 -1.46 17.47
CA PHE A 282 19.73 -1.69 16.96
C PHE A 282 19.75 -2.73 15.83
N PHE A 283 19.07 -3.87 16.01
CA PHE A 283 18.94 -4.89 14.97
C PHE A 283 18.19 -4.36 13.74
N ALA A 284 17.12 -3.57 13.93
CA ALA A 284 16.42 -2.93 12.82
C ALA A 284 17.31 -1.94 12.06
N LYS A 285 18.15 -1.16 12.76
CA LYS A 285 19.17 -0.29 12.15
C LYS A 285 20.21 -1.08 11.36
N LEU A 286 20.66 -2.22 11.88
CA LEU A 286 21.65 -3.08 11.20
C LEU A 286 21.10 -3.64 9.89
N ILE A 287 19.86 -4.14 9.90
CA ILE A 287 19.17 -4.64 8.70
C ILE A 287 18.97 -3.53 7.66
N ILE A 288 18.59 -2.32 8.09
CA ILE A 288 18.42 -1.17 7.19
C ILE A 288 19.76 -0.73 6.59
N LEU A 289 20.86 -0.74 7.37
CA LEU A 289 22.20 -0.41 6.89
C LEU A 289 22.71 -1.45 5.88
N GLU A 290 22.45 -2.73 6.08
CA GLU A 290 22.79 -3.77 5.10
C GLU A 290 21.99 -3.64 3.79
N LEU A 291 20.71 -3.29 3.88
CA LEU A 291 19.84 -3.12 2.70
C LEU A 291 20.13 -1.85 1.88
N VAL A 292 20.82 -0.86 2.45
CA VAL A 292 21.16 0.42 1.78
C VAL A 292 22.55 0.36 1.13
N ASN A 293 23.41 -0.60 1.50
CA ASN A 293 24.75 -0.78 0.95
C ASN A 293 24.85 -1.84 -0.17
N TRP A 294 23.71 -2.30 -0.69
CA TRP A 294 23.56 -3.13 -1.90
C TRP A 294 22.68 -2.43 -2.92
#